data_AF-A0ABD0PH37-F1
#
_entry.id   AF-A0ABD0PH37-F1
#
_cell.length_a   1.000
_cell.length_b   1.000
_cell.length_c   1.000
_cell.angle_alpha   90.00
_cell.angle_beta   90.00
_cell.angle_gamma   90.00
#
_symmetry.space_group_name_H-M   'P 1'
#
loop_
_entity.id
_entity.type
_entity.pdbx_description
1 polymer ?
#
loop_
_entity_poly.entity_id
_entity_poly.type
_entity_poly.pdbx_seq_one_letter_code
_entity_poly.pdbx_strand_id
1 'polypeptide(L)'
;MRLYDMSLAEVTQLMSQILTESEFNSFESAVTSELQHASKADLREGVLKILKNIMGPKIDWSRITNCVQRKEETVNEYTVRFCQTAVTYSGIVEDPESVLDDKGPLVRIWSDGLVAEYRKALAFLDLTWSNKTLRSNLDMLAIWERDSDLKARVKIAAASFQVNTKNQQKHPKKEGNCHYCGKLGHWMKECRKNKKY
;
A
#
# COMPACT_ATOMS: atom_id res chain seq x y z
N MET A 1 -0.64 -20.83 -41.88
CA MET A 1 0.56 -21.68 -41.91
C MET A 1 0.80 -22.18 -40.50
N ARG A 2 0.86 -23.49 -40.26
CA ARG A 2 1.08 -24.01 -38.91
C ARG A 2 2.60 -24.12 -38.67
N LEU A 3 3.07 -23.87 -37.44
CA LEU A 3 4.49 -23.97 -37.05
C LEU A 3 5.18 -25.32 -37.40
N TYR A 4 4.40 -26.36 -37.71
CA TYR A 4 4.86 -27.73 -37.89
C TYR A 4 5.70 -27.98 -39.17
N ASP A 5 5.63 -27.09 -40.17
CA ASP A 5 6.30 -27.27 -41.46
C ASP A 5 7.48 -26.30 -41.71
N MET A 6 7.70 -25.35 -40.79
CA MET A 6 8.69 -24.29 -40.97
C MET A 6 10.11 -24.79 -40.65
N SER A 7 11.06 -24.41 -41.50
CA SER A 7 12.50 -24.52 -41.25
C SER A 7 12.94 -23.58 -40.13
N LEU A 8 14.11 -23.84 -39.54
CA LEU A 8 14.67 -22.97 -38.51
C LEU A 8 14.84 -21.52 -39.02
N ALA A 9 15.22 -21.33 -40.28
CA ALA A 9 15.35 -20.01 -40.89
C ALA A 9 14.01 -19.26 -40.97
N GLU A 10 12.93 -19.95 -41.36
CA GLU A 10 11.58 -19.36 -41.41
C GLU A 10 11.06 -19.03 -40.01
N VAL A 11 11.35 -19.88 -39.02
CA VAL A 11 11.03 -19.60 -37.61
C VAL A 11 11.79 -18.37 -37.12
N THR A 12 13.10 -18.28 -37.37
CA THR A 12 13.90 -17.11 -36.96
C THR A 12 13.41 -15.84 -37.63
N GLN A 13 13.08 -15.88 -38.92
CA GLN A 13 12.53 -14.74 -39.64
C GLN A 13 11.14 -14.34 -39.15
N LEU A 14 10.31 -15.30 -38.73
CA LEU A 14 9.03 -15.00 -38.10
C LEU A 14 9.24 -14.34 -36.73
N MET A 15 10.18 -14.86 -35.92
CA MET A 15 10.45 -14.31 -34.59
C MET A 15 11.03 -12.89 -34.63
N SER A 16 11.81 -12.53 -35.65
CA SER A 16 12.31 -11.14 -35.81
C SER A 16 11.20 -10.12 -36.07
N GLN A 17 10.03 -10.57 -36.50
CA GLN A 17 8.85 -9.71 -36.71
C GLN A 17 7.95 -9.61 -35.48
N ILE A 18 8.06 -10.55 -34.54
CA ILE A 18 7.16 -10.67 -33.39
C ILE A 18 7.82 -10.20 -32.09
N LEU A 19 9.08 -10.57 -31.88
CA LEU A 19 9.82 -10.28 -30.66
C LEU A 19 10.36 -8.85 -30.68
N THR A 20 10.52 -8.26 -29.49
CA THR A 20 11.33 -7.03 -29.38
C THR A 20 12.78 -7.31 -29.76
N GLU A 21 13.54 -6.28 -30.13
CA GLU A 21 14.96 -6.42 -30.50
C GLU A 21 15.78 -7.15 -29.42
N SER A 22 15.55 -6.84 -28.14
CA SER A 22 16.18 -7.51 -26.99
C SER A 22 15.82 -9.00 -26.89
N GLU A 23 14.54 -9.34 -27.07
CA GLU A 23 14.04 -10.72 -26.99
C GLU A 23 14.51 -11.52 -28.20
N PHE A 24 14.53 -10.91 -29.38
CA PHE A 24 15.04 -11.51 -30.60
C PHE A 24 16.54 -11.81 -30.51
N ASN A 25 17.35 -10.88 -30.03
CA ASN A 25 18.79 -11.12 -29.84
C ASN A 25 19.04 -12.27 -28.87
N SER A 26 18.23 -12.37 -27.81
CA SER A 26 18.29 -13.48 -26.85
C SER A 26 17.84 -14.80 -27.48
N PHE A 27 16.82 -14.76 -28.35
CA PHE A 27 16.31 -15.90 -29.11
C PHE A 27 17.35 -16.41 -30.11
N GLU A 28 17.91 -15.53 -30.93
CA GLU A 28 18.90 -15.87 -31.94
C GLU A 28 20.17 -16.45 -31.30
N SER A 29 20.63 -15.87 -30.18
CA SER A 29 21.75 -16.41 -29.42
C SER A 29 21.47 -17.82 -28.91
N ALA A 30 20.29 -18.06 -28.32
CA ALA A 30 19.92 -19.38 -27.77
C ALA A 30 19.71 -20.42 -28.87
N VAL A 31 19.10 -20.04 -29.99
CA VAL A 31 18.94 -20.92 -31.16
C VAL A 31 20.29 -21.32 -31.73
N THR A 32 21.23 -20.37 -31.83
CA THR A 32 22.59 -20.64 -32.33
C THR A 32 23.36 -21.56 -31.38
N SER A 33 23.23 -21.40 -30.06
CA SER A 33 23.96 -22.27 -29.12
C SER A 33 23.32 -23.65 -28.91
N GLU A 34 21.98 -23.74 -28.91
CA GLU A 34 21.27 -24.95 -28.50
C GLU A 34 20.71 -25.77 -29.68
N LEU A 35 20.41 -25.14 -30.82
CA LEU A 35 19.66 -25.78 -31.92
C LEU A 35 20.38 -25.83 -33.26
N GLN A 36 21.60 -25.29 -33.36
CA GLN A 36 22.38 -25.29 -34.61
C GLN A 36 22.60 -26.68 -35.21
N HIS A 37 22.59 -27.73 -34.39
CA HIS A 37 22.75 -29.13 -34.81
C HIS A 37 21.53 -30.01 -34.48
N ALA A 38 20.40 -29.41 -34.11
CA ALA A 38 19.21 -30.15 -33.74
C ALA A 38 18.58 -30.84 -34.97
N SER A 39 18.04 -32.04 -34.76
CA SER A 39 17.27 -32.73 -35.79
C SER A 39 15.95 -32.01 -36.06
N LYS A 40 15.37 -32.19 -37.25
CA LYS A 40 14.07 -31.58 -37.59
C LYS A 40 12.95 -31.96 -36.61
N ALA A 41 13.03 -33.15 -36.01
CA ALA A 41 12.07 -33.62 -35.01
C ALA A 41 12.19 -32.87 -33.67
N ASP A 42 13.41 -32.45 -33.31
CA ASP A 42 13.72 -31.81 -32.03
C ASP A 42 13.64 -30.28 -32.10
N LEU A 43 13.78 -29.69 -33.29
CA LEU A 43 13.73 -28.24 -33.51
C LEU A 43 12.48 -27.60 -32.91
N ARG A 44 11.32 -28.25 -33.03
CA ARG A 44 10.06 -27.70 -32.50
C ARG A 44 10.09 -27.58 -30.98
N GLU A 45 10.45 -28.66 -30.29
CA GLU A 45 10.47 -28.68 -28.83
C GLU A 45 11.54 -27.71 -28.30
N GLY A 46 12.70 -27.67 -28.97
CA GLY A 46 13.77 -26.72 -28.70
C GLY A 46 13.32 -25.27 -28.82
N VAL A 47 12.72 -24.89 -29.94
CA VAL A 47 12.21 -23.52 -30.16
C VAL A 47 11.15 -23.15 -29.13
N LEU A 48 10.21 -24.05 -28.83
CA LEU A 48 9.18 -23.79 -27.82
C LEU A 48 9.77 -23.60 -26.43
N LYS A 49 10.78 -24.40 -26.06
CA LYS A 49 11.50 -24.26 -24.80
C LYS A 49 12.24 -22.93 -24.72
N ILE A 50 12.96 -22.53 -25.77
CA ILE A 50 13.67 -21.25 -25.84
C ILE A 50 12.68 -20.08 -25.74
N LEU A 51 11.60 -20.11 -26.52
CA LEU A 51 10.56 -19.07 -26.46
C LEU A 51 9.92 -19.02 -25.08
N LYS A 52 9.68 -20.16 -24.43
CA LYS A 52 9.17 -20.20 -23.05
C LYS A 52 10.16 -19.64 -22.04
N ASN A 53 11.46 -19.69 -22.29
CA ASN A 53 12.45 -19.06 -21.40
C ASN A 53 12.52 -17.55 -21.61
N ILE A 54 12.39 -17.08 -22.86
CA ILE A 54 12.48 -15.66 -23.22
C ILE A 54 11.17 -14.92 -22.91
N MET A 55 10.05 -15.55 -23.24
CA MET A 55 8.70 -15.04 -23.08
C MET A 55 8.00 -15.59 -21.83
N GLY A 56 8.66 -16.48 -21.08
CA GLY A 56 8.12 -17.02 -19.83
C GLY A 56 7.86 -15.93 -18.81
N PRO A 57 7.11 -16.25 -17.74
CA PRO A 57 6.93 -15.33 -16.64
C PRO A 57 8.32 -14.84 -16.21
N LYS A 58 8.50 -13.52 -16.13
CA LYS A 58 9.76 -12.89 -15.72
C LYS A 58 9.93 -13.14 -14.23
N ILE A 59 10.11 -14.39 -13.80
CA ILE A 59 10.07 -14.75 -12.38
C ILE A 59 11.26 -14.09 -11.69
N ASP A 60 10.97 -13.05 -10.92
CA ASP A 60 11.94 -12.22 -10.22
C ASP A 60 11.36 -11.81 -8.87
N TRP A 61 11.43 -12.74 -7.93
CA TRP A 61 10.97 -12.54 -6.55
C TRP A 61 11.69 -11.37 -5.86
N SER A 62 12.91 -11.01 -6.31
CA SER A 62 13.64 -9.87 -5.76
C SER A 62 12.94 -8.55 -6.05
N ARG A 63 12.28 -8.41 -7.21
CA ARG A 63 11.48 -7.22 -7.53
C ARG A 63 10.25 -7.11 -6.64
N ILE A 64 9.65 -8.24 -6.27
CA ILE A 64 8.48 -8.27 -5.38
C ILE A 64 8.91 -7.92 -3.96
N THR A 65 9.97 -8.53 -3.43
CA THR A 65 10.43 -8.29 -2.05
C THR A 65 10.99 -6.87 -1.86
N ASN A 66 11.56 -6.28 -2.90
CA ASN A 66 12.01 -4.88 -2.88
C ASN A 66 10.88 -3.88 -3.18
N CYS A 67 9.68 -4.34 -3.54
CA CYS A 67 8.52 -3.48 -3.69
C CYS A 67 7.98 -3.09 -2.31
N VAL A 68 8.54 -2.02 -1.74
CA VAL A 68 8.13 -1.47 -0.43
C VAL A 68 7.37 -0.15 -0.61
N GLN A 69 6.51 0.19 0.35
CA GLN A 69 5.75 1.44 0.40
C GLN A 69 6.70 2.64 0.53
N ARG A 70 6.49 3.67 -0.29
CA ARG A 70 7.23 4.93 -0.19
C ARG A 70 6.60 5.83 0.90
N LYS A 71 7.37 6.75 1.48
CA LYS A 71 6.89 7.57 2.61
C LYS A 71 5.69 8.46 2.23
N GLU A 72 5.67 8.95 1.00
CA GLU A 72 4.65 9.85 0.48
C GLU A 72 3.48 9.12 -0.18
N GLU A 73 3.55 7.79 -0.28
CA GLU A 73 2.58 6.95 -0.98
C GLU A 73 1.56 6.37 0.01
N THR A 74 0.28 6.47 -0.36
CA THR A 74 -0.80 5.85 0.41
C THR A 74 -0.71 4.32 0.37
N VAL A 75 -1.36 3.64 1.31
CA VAL A 75 -1.44 2.16 1.29
C VAL A 75 -2.08 1.66 0.00
N ASN A 76 -3.08 2.37 -0.53
CA ASN A 76 -3.75 1.98 -1.76
C ASN A 76 -2.83 2.08 -2.99
N GLU A 77 -2.12 3.19 -3.15
CA GLU A 77 -1.16 3.37 -4.27
C GLU A 77 -0.05 2.32 -4.23
N TYR A 78 0.50 2.09 -3.03
CA TYR A 78 1.48 1.02 -2.81
C TYR A 78 0.92 -0.35 -3.19
N THR A 79 -0.32 -0.65 -2.80
CA THR A 79 -0.97 -1.94 -3.07
C THR A 79 -1.18 -2.15 -4.55
N VAL A 80 -1.65 -1.14 -5.30
CA VAL A 80 -1.79 -1.21 -6.76
C VAL A 80 -0.45 -1.54 -7.41
N ARG A 81 0.62 -0.83 -7.01
CA ARG A 81 1.97 -1.07 -7.52
C ARG A 81 2.50 -2.45 -7.15
N PHE A 82 2.24 -2.91 -5.93
CA PHE A 82 2.61 -4.24 -5.46
C PHE A 82 1.91 -5.34 -6.25
N CYS A 83 0.58 -5.26 -6.44
CA CYS A 83 -0.18 -6.22 -7.21
C CYS A 83 0.32 -6.31 -8.67
N GLN A 84 0.60 -5.17 -9.30
CA GLN A 84 1.17 -5.16 -10.65
C GLN A 84 2.55 -5.83 -10.71
N THR A 85 3.38 -5.60 -9.69
CA THR A 85 4.70 -6.22 -9.56
C THR A 85 4.56 -7.73 -9.36
N ALA A 86 3.62 -8.19 -8.52
CA ALA A 86 3.37 -9.59 -8.26
C ALA A 86 2.89 -10.32 -9.53
N VAL A 87 1.94 -9.76 -10.29
CA VAL A 87 1.50 -10.33 -11.58
C VAL A 87 2.65 -10.47 -12.56
N THR A 88 3.52 -9.45 -12.62
CA THR A 88 4.62 -9.44 -13.60
C THR A 88 5.72 -10.44 -13.25
N TYR A 89 6.04 -10.59 -11.96
CA TYR A 89 7.29 -11.22 -11.53
C TYR A 89 7.13 -12.46 -10.64
N SER A 90 5.93 -12.83 -10.20
CA SER A 90 5.78 -13.94 -9.23
C SER A 90 5.71 -15.31 -9.89
N GLY A 91 5.13 -15.37 -11.09
CA GLY A 91 4.82 -16.64 -11.77
C GLY A 91 3.75 -17.50 -11.09
N ILE A 92 3.05 -16.98 -10.08
CA ILE A 92 2.00 -17.73 -9.33
C ILE A 92 0.60 -17.11 -9.43
N VAL A 93 0.49 -15.87 -9.92
CA VAL A 93 -0.77 -15.15 -10.12
C VAL A 93 -0.81 -14.55 -11.51
N GLU A 94 -2.00 -14.54 -12.13
CA GLU A 94 -2.19 -14.08 -13.51
C GLU A 94 -2.71 -12.64 -13.59
N ASP A 95 -3.39 -12.15 -12.54
CA ASP A 95 -4.03 -10.84 -12.52
C ASP A 95 -4.01 -10.17 -11.13
N PRO A 96 -4.21 -8.84 -11.05
CA PRO A 96 -4.15 -8.11 -9.78
C PRO A 96 -5.25 -8.47 -8.78
N GLU A 97 -6.44 -8.90 -9.23
CA GLU A 97 -7.54 -9.30 -8.36
C GLU A 97 -7.20 -10.60 -7.63
N SER A 98 -6.59 -11.55 -8.34
CA SER A 98 -6.08 -12.79 -7.76
C SER A 98 -5.07 -12.54 -6.63
N VAL A 99 -4.28 -11.46 -6.68
CA VAL A 99 -3.36 -11.08 -5.58
C VAL A 99 -4.13 -10.62 -4.34
N LEU A 100 -5.27 -9.96 -4.53
CA LEU A 100 -6.07 -9.40 -3.45
C LEU A 100 -6.84 -10.50 -2.70
N ASP A 101 -7.19 -11.57 -3.40
CA ASP A 101 -7.82 -12.77 -2.83
C ASP A 101 -6.80 -13.80 -2.31
N ASP A 102 -5.50 -13.57 -2.51
CA ASP A 102 -4.41 -14.45 -2.07
C ASP A 102 -4.35 -14.59 -0.54
N LYS A 103 -3.88 -15.75 -0.10
CA LYS A 103 -3.46 -16.04 1.28
C LYS A 103 -2.10 -16.72 1.20
N GLY A 104 -1.06 -16.06 1.70
CA GLY A 104 0.28 -16.65 1.72
C GLY A 104 1.41 -15.66 1.51
N PRO A 105 2.45 -16.03 0.74
CA PRO A 105 3.71 -15.29 0.71
C PRO A 105 3.55 -13.87 0.14
N LEU A 106 2.64 -13.63 -0.81
CA LEU A 106 2.43 -12.29 -1.34
C LEU A 106 1.85 -11.35 -0.28
N VAL A 107 0.89 -11.83 0.51
CA VAL A 107 0.33 -11.07 1.65
C VAL A 107 1.42 -10.77 2.69
N ARG A 108 2.30 -11.74 2.97
CA ARG A 108 3.44 -11.55 3.89
C ARG A 108 4.38 -10.47 3.39
N ILE A 109 4.82 -10.56 2.13
CA ILE A 109 5.76 -9.60 1.53
C ILE A 109 5.14 -8.20 1.48
N TRP A 110 3.88 -8.09 1.06
CA TRP A 110 3.16 -6.82 1.06
C TRP A 110 3.15 -6.19 2.45
N SER A 111 2.86 -7.00 3.49
CA SER A 111 2.82 -6.55 4.89
C SER A 111 4.19 -6.08 5.38
N ASP A 112 5.27 -6.77 5.00
CA ASP A 112 6.64 -6.39 5.34
C ASP A 112 7.07 -5.08 4.66
N GLY A 113 6.59 -4.85 3.44
CA GLY A 113 6.90 -3.65 2.66
C GLY A 113 6.17 -2.40 3.12
N LEU A 114 5.16 -2.49 3.99
CA LEU A 114 4.48 -1.32 4.55
C LEU A 114 5.42 -0.46 5.42
N VAL A 115 5.14 0.83 5.51
CA VAL A 115 5.85 1.70 6.44
C VAL A 115 5.56 1.33 7.90
N ALA A 116 6.45 1.73 8.80
CA ALA A 116 6.46 1.26 10.19
C ALA A 116 5.13 1.52 10.96
N GLU A 117 4.42 2.58 10.63
CA GLU A 117 3.12 2.90 11.23
C GLU A 117 2.07 1.83 10.90
N TYR A 118 1.85 1.53 9.62
CA TYR A 118 0.89 0.49 9.23
C TYR A 118 1.33 -0.91 9.67
N ARG A 119 2.63 -1.21 9.73
CA ARG A 119 3.10 -2.50 10.29
C ARG A 119 2.72 -2.68 11.75
N LYS A 120 2.78 -1.62 12.55
CA LYS A 120 2.29 -1.65 13.94
C LYS A 120 0.78 -1.82 14.00
N ALA A 121 0.04 -1.18 13.10
CA ALA A 121 -1.41 -1.33 13.00
C ALA A 121 -1.80 -2.78 12.66
N LEU A 122 -1.11 -3.43 11.71
CA LEU A 122 -1.34 -4.83 11.38
C LEU A 122 -1.21 -5.75 12.59
N ALA A 123 -0.14 -5.59 13.38
CA ALA A 123 0.06 -6.37 14.59
C ALA A 123 -1.01 -6.10 15.66
N PHE A 124 -1.44 -4.84 15.80
CA PHE A 124 -2.50 -4.45 16.73
C PHE A 124 -3.86 -5.04 16.35
N LEU A 125 -4.15 -5.15 15.05
CA LEU A 125 -5.41 -5.66 14.50
C LEU A 125 -5.42 -7.18 14.30
N ASP A 126 -4.35 -7.88 14.68
CA ASP A 126 -4.13 -9.31 14.42
C ASP A 126 -4.32 -9.69 12.95
N LEU A 127 -3.88 -8.80 12.05
CA LEU A 127 -3.96 -9.02 10.61
C LEU A 127 -2.71 -9.77 10.16
N THR A 128 -2.91 -11.05 9.85
CA THR A 128 -1.84 -11.96 9.45
C THR A 128 -2.10 -12.55 8.07
N TRP A 129 -1.01 -12.95 7.41
CA TRP A 129 -1.03 -13.60 6.10
C TRP A 129 -1.68 -14.98 6.10
N SER A 130 -1.76 -15.65 7.26
CA SER A 130 -2.27 -17.02 7.37
C SER A 130 -3.79 -17.09 7.51
N ASN A 131 -4.43 -16.03 7.99
CA ASN A 131 -5.82 -16.09 8.43
C ASN A 131 -6.75 -15.21 7.57
N LYS A 132 -6.20 -14.21 6.87
CA LYS A 132 -6.96 -13.21 6.11
C LYS A 132 -6.35 -13.01 4.72
N THR A 133 -7.20 -12.70 3.75
CA THR A 133 -6.76 -12.28 2.42
C THR A 133 -6.17 -10.88 2.48
N LEU A 134 -5.39 -10.50 1.46
CA LEU A 134 -4.91 -9.13 1.33
C LEU A 134 -6.08 -8.12 1.30
N ARG A 135 -7.15 -8.44 0.59
CA ARG A 135 -8.38 -7.63 0.54
C ARG A 135 -8.98 -7.38 1.93
N SER A 136 -9.14 -8.44 2.72
CA SER A 136 -9.66 -8.30 4.08
C SER A 136 -8.73 -7.47 4.97
N ASN A 137 -7.41 -7.55 4.78
CA ASN A 137 -6.46 -6.72 5.53
C ASN A 137 -6.58 -5.24 5.14
N LEU A 138 -6.73 -4.95 3.84
CA LEU A 138 -6.91 -3.59 3.33
C LEU A 138 -8.20 -2.95 3.86
N ASP A 139 -9.31 -3.69 3.86
CA ASP A 139 -10.59 -3.21 4.41
C ASP A 139 -10.45 -2.82 5.88
N MET A 140 -9.79 -3.67 6.67
CA MET A 140 -9.54 -3.42 8.10
C MET A 140 -8.60 -2.25 8.34
N LEU A 141 -7.54 -2.11 7.54
CA LEU A 141 -6.64 -0.96 7.61
C LEU A 141 -7.34 0.35 7.24
N ALA A 142 -8.21 0.34 6.22
CA ALA A 142 -8.98 1.52 5.84
C ALA A 142 -9.95 1.97 6.94
N ILE A 143 -10.55 1.03 7.68
CA ILE A 143 -11.35 1.34 8.87
C ILE A 143 -10.46 1.96 9.96
N TRP A 144 -9.32 1.33 10.25
CA TRP A 144 -8.39 1.82 11.26
C TRP A 144 -7.85 3.22 10.97
N GLU A 145 -7.51 3.51 9.72
CA GLU A 145 -7.01 4.81 9.29
C GLU A 145 -8.04 5.91 9.50
N ARG A 146 -9.31 5.66 9.14
CA ARG A 146 -10.42 6.58 9.40
C ARG A 146 -10.63 6.82 10.90
N ASP A 147 -10.58 5.77 11.71
CA ASP A 147 -10.74 5.87 13.16
C ASP A 147 -9.58 6.63 13.82
N SER A 148 -8.36 6.43 13.31
CA SER A 148 -7.15 7.14 13.77
C SER A 148 -7.23 8.63 13.44
N ASP A 149 -7.61 8.98 12.20
CA ASP A 149 -7.85 10.37 11.79
C ASP A 149 -8.94 11.03 12.63
N LEU A 150 -10.07 10.35 12.84
CA LEU A 150 -11.14 10.85 13.68
C LEU A 150 -10.66 11.12 15.11
N LYS A 151 -9.90 10.19 15.70
CA LYS A 151 -9.29 10.37 17.03
C LYS A 151 -8.34 11.57 17.08
N ALA A 152 -7.53 11.78 16.04
CA ALA A 152 -6.63 12.92 15.95
C ALA A 152 -7.41 14.24 15.89
N ARG A 153 -8.44 14.32 15.04
CA ARG A 153 -9.31 15.49 14.89
C ARG A 153 -10.08 15.83 16.17
N VAL A 154 -10.63 14.83 16.86
CA VAL A 154 -11.30 15.02 18.16
C VAL A 154 -10.33 15.56 19.20
N LYS A 155 -9.09 15.04 19.28
CA LYS A 155 -8.07 15.55 20.21
C LYS A 155 -7.72 17.02 19.93
N ILE A 156 -7.57 17.41 18.66
CA ILE A 156 -7.32 18.79 18.26
C ILE A 156 -8.49 19.71 18.65
N ALA A 157 -9.73 19.28 18.38
CA ALA A 157 -10.92 20.04 18.74
C ALA A 157 -11.06 20.19 20.28
N ALA A 158 -10.83 19.11 21.03
CA ALA A 158 -10.87 19.13 22.49
C ALA A 158 -9.78 20.03 23.09
N ALA A 159 -8.56 20.00 22.55
CA ALA A 159 -7.48 20.89 22.95
C ALA A 159 -7.85 22.37 22.69
N SER A 160 -8.40 22.66 21.51
CA SER A 160 -8.84 24.01 21.13
C SER A 160 -9.98 24.51 22.03
N PHE A 161 -10.91 23.64 22.40
CA PHE A 161 -11.99 23.97 23.35
C PHE A 161 -11.46 24.27 24.75
N GLN A 162 -10.50 23.48 25.25
CA GLN A 162 -9.85 23.72 26.55
C GLN A 162 -9.05 25.03 26.59
N VAL A 163 -8.45 25.44 25.47
CA VAL A 163 -7.77 26.75 25.36
C VAL A 163 -8.79 27.89 25.46
N ASN A 164 -9.96 27.76 24.83
CA ASN A 164 -11.02 28.76 24.90
C ASN A 164 -11.63 28.89 26.32
N THR A 165 -11.79 27.81 27.06
CA THR A 165 -12.34 27.87 28.44
C THR A 165 -11.35 28.48 29.44
N LYS A 166 -10.03 28.28 29.25
CA LYS A 166 -9.00 28.95 30.06
C LYS A 166 -8.88 30.45 29.76
N ASN A 167 -9.12 30.88 28.52
CA ASN A 167 -9.15 32.30 28.16
C ASN A 167 -10.42 33.03 28.64
N GLN A 168 -11.53 32.32 28.91
CA GLN A 168 -12.72 32.92 29.54
C GLN A 168 -12.63 33.09 31.07
N GLN A 169 -11.57 32.58 31.73
CA GLN A 169 -11.36 32.73 33.18
C GLN A 169 -10.42 33.87 33.58
N LYS A 170 -10.05 34.77 32.65
CA LYS A 170 -9.51 36.09 32.98
C LYS A 170 -10.51 37.17 32.61
N HIS A 171 -11.64 37.22 33.31
CA HIS A 171 -12.28 38.51 33.52
C HIS A 171 -11.27 39.37 34.32
N PRO A 172 -10.86 40.55 33.85
CA PRO A 172 -10.15 41.50 34.71
C PRO A 172 -11.00 41.74 35.96
N LYS A 173 -10.34 41.83 37.12
CA LYS A 173 -10.97 42.09 38.42
C LYS A 173 -12.04 43.18 38.25
N LYS A 174 -13.30 42.80 38.49
CA LYS A 174 -14.50 43.59 38.29
C LYS A 174 -14.38 44.94 39.01
N GLU A 175 -14.21 46.01 38.25
CA GLU A 175 -14.30 47.42 38.67
C GLU A 175 -15.76 47.83 38.93
N GLY A 176 -16.49 47.05 39.72
CA GLY A 176 -17.88 47.34 40.07
C GLY A 176 -18.00 47.69 41.56
N ASN A 177 -18.55 48.86 41.87
CA ASN A 177 -18.92 49.22 43.24
C ASN A 177 -20.12 48.37 43.70
N CYS A 178 -20.09 47.90 44.94
CA CYS A 178 -21.23 47.22 45.56
C CYS A 178 -22.44 48.16 45.60
N HIS A 179 -23.52 47.84 44.90
CA HIS A 179 -24.74 48.66 44.88
C HIS A 179 -25.37 48.95 46.26
N TYR A 180 -25.05 48.14 47.28
CA TYR A 180 -25.57 48.35 48.64
C TYR A 180 -24.73 49.33 49.47
N CYS A 181 -23.39 49.24 49.39
CA CYS A 181 -22.50 50.01 50.27
C CYS A 181 -21.51 50.92 49.54
N GLY A 182 -21.54 50.93 48.21
CA GLY A 182 -20.67 51.75 47.35
C GLY A 182 -19.20 51.32 47.32
N LYS A 183 -18.78 50.30 48.07
CA LYS A 183 -17.37 49.86 48.13
C LYS A 183 -17.04 48.85 47.03
N LEU A 184 -15.82 48.92 46.51
CA LEU A 184 -15.27 47.98 45.53
C LEU A 184 -14.94 46.62 46.18
N GLY A 185 -14.85 45.58 45.36
CA GLY A 185 -14.30 44.28 45.76
C GLY A 185 -15.28 43.24 46.29
N HIS A 186 -16.60 43.50 46.28
CA HIS A 186 -17.64 42.50 46.58
C HIS A 186 -18.99 42.90 45.97
N TRP A 187 -19.90 41.93 45.78
CA TRP A 187 -21.27 42.20 45.30
C TRP A 187 -22.26 42.35 46.47
N MET A 188 -23.45 42.94 46.22
CA MET A 188 -24.51 43.15 47.23
C MET A 188 -24.88 41.87 48.02
N LYS A 189 -24.82 40.70 47.38
CA LYS A 189 -25.07 39.40 48.01
C LYS A 189 -24.02 39.01 49.06
N GLU A 190 -22.80 39.50 48.91
CA GLU A 190 -21.66 39.23 49.80
C GLU A 190 -21.43 40.38 50.79
N CYS A 191 -22.27 41.42 50.74
CA CYS A 191 -22.12 42.57 51.60
C CYS A 191 -22.46 42.19 53.05
N ARG A 192 -21.48 42.27 53.95
CA ARG A 192 -21.67 41.95 55.38
C ARG A 192 -22.76 42.79 56.05
N LYS A 193 -23.04 43.99 55.53
CA LYS A 193 -24.12 44.86 56.01
C LYS A 193 -25.54 44.38 55.60
N ASN A 194 -25.64 43.44 54.65
CA ASN A 194 -26.91 42.87 54.19
C ASN A 194 -27.38 41.68 55.06
N LYS A 195 -26.59 41.23 56.04
CA LYS A 195 -27.06 40.27 57.04
C LYS A 195 -27.81 41.02 58.13
N LYS A 196 -29.13 41.15 57.98
CA LYS A 196 -30.03 41.55 59.07
C LYS A 196 -30.03 40.43 60.12
N TYR A 197 -29.74 40.78 61.37
CA TYR A 197 -30.16 39.99 62.54
C TYR A 197 -31.65 40.17 62.75
#